data_AF-A0A915K6V3-F1
#
_entry.id   AF-A0A915K6V3-F1
#
_cell.length_a   1.000
_cell.length_b   1.000
_cell.length_c   1.000
_cell.angle_alpha   90.00
_cell.angle_beta   90.00
_cell.angle_gamma   90.00
#
_symmetry.space_group_name_H-M   'P 1'
#
loop_
_entity.id
_entity.type
_entity.pdbx_description
1 polymer ?
#
loop_
_entity_poly.entity_id
_entity_poly.type
_entity_poly.pdbx_seq_one_letter_code
_entity_poly.pdbx_strand_id
1 'polypeptide(L)'
;MRFSLISGENLRANVLKLYKEVFRAAVKWESVKPGEAEHEKTFIKGEARRLFKQNKTLKKKEDIEMKLKEGRARLEIGLHYKNPYPRPVYAPPQTLAGIDENKKKLYREKLKRDGKPIYIDSIRDE
;
A
#
# COMPACT_ATOMS: atom_id res chain seq x y z
N MET A 1 -15.88 -13.13 3.03
CA MET A 1 -15.80 -11.76 3.59
C MET A 1 -16.54 -10.82 2.67
N ARG A 2 -17.63 -10.19 3.12
CA ARG A 2 -18.40 -9.21 2.32
C ARG A 2 -17.85 -7.81 2.61
N PHE A 3 -17.22 -7.18 1.62
CA PHE A 3 -16.90 -5.76 1.69
C PHE A 3 -18.16 -4.99 1.29
N SER A 4 -18.81 -4.37 2.29
CA SER A 4 -19.95 -3.48 2.06
C SER A 4 -19.51 -2.33 1.17
N LEU A 5 -20.24 -2.12 0.08
CA LEU A 5 -20.16 -0.92 -0.73
C LEU A 5 -20.42 0.29 0.19
N ILE A 6 -19.52 1.27 0.13
CA ILE A 6 -19.53 2.48 0.94
C ILE A 6 -20.66 3.37 0.40
N SER A 7 -21.88 3.11 0.83
CA SER A 7 -23.03 3.98 0.57
C SER A 7 -23.20 4.94 1.75
N GLY A 8 -22.73 6.18 1.59
CA GLY A 8 -23.15 7.32 2.43
C GLY A 8 -22.47 7.49 3.80
N GLU A 9 -21.22 7.04 3.99
CA GLU A 9 -20.65 6.86 5.33
C GLU A 9 -19.81 8.02 5.88
N ASN A 10 -19.90 8.18 7.19
CA ASN A 10 -19.02 9.00 8.03
C ASN A 10 -17.53 8.63 7.79
N LEU A 11 -16.84 9.44 6.97
CA LEU A 11 -15.44 9.21 6.57
C LEU A 11 -14.51 9.00 7.77
N ARG A 12 -14.73 9.75 8.86
CA ARG A 12 -13.94 9.62 10.08
C ARG A 12 -14.07 8.22 10.68
N ALA A 13 -15.29 7.67 10.75
CA ALA A 13 -15.51 6.32 11.24
C ALA A 13 -14.78 5.28 10.38
N ASN A 14 -14.79 5.45 9.05
CA ASN A 14 -14.09 4.57 8.12
C ASN A 14 -12.58 4.64 8.24
N VAL A 15 -12.00 5.83 8.39
CA VAL A 15 -10.56 6.02 8.65
C VAL A 15 -10.17 5.32 9.94
N LEU A 16 -10.93 5.52 11.03
CA LEU A 16 -10.65 4.88 12.31
C LEU A 16 -10.83 3.36 12.25
N LYS A 17 -11.80 2.86 11.49
CA LYS A 17 -12.02 1.43 11.28
C LYS A 17 -10.81 0.81 10.58
N LEU A 18 -10.36 1.38 9.46
CA LEU A 18 -9.19 0.91 8.73
C LEU A 18 -7.94 0.95 9.62
N TYR A 19 -7.72 2.03 10.37
CA TYR A 19 -6.60 2.14 11.29
C TYR A 19 -6.58 0.99 12.31
N LYS A 20 -7.74 0.70 12.93
CA LYS A 20 -7.87 -0.43 13.87
C LYS A 20 -7.67 -1.78 13.19
N GLU A 21 -8.15 -1.97 11.96
CA GLU A 21 -7.95 -3.19 11.19
C GLU A 21 -6.47 -3.46 10.90
N VAL A 22 -5.71 -2.44 10.52
CA VAL A 22 -4.25 -2.56 10.31
C VAL A 22 -3.54 -2.95 11.61
N PHE A 23 -3.90 -2.33 12.74
CA PHE A 23 -3.30 -2.69 14.03
C PHE A 23 -3.66 -4.11 14.49
N ARG A 24 -4.90 -4.56 14.26
CA ARG A 24 -5.29 -5.95 14.53
C ARG A 24 -4.54 -6.92 13.64
N ALA A 25 -4.34 -6.59 12.36
CA ALA A 25 -3.54 -7.39 11.44
C ALA A 25 -2.08 -7.47 11.91
N ALA A 26 -1.50 -6.35 12.37
CA ALA A 26 -0.17 -6.36 12.97
C ALA A 26 -0.11 -7.26 14.21
N VAL A 27 -1.08 -7.20 15.14
CA VAL A 27 -1.07 -8.08 16.32
C VAL A 27 -1.11 -9.57 15.94
N LYS A 28 -1.95 -9.92 14.96
CA LYS A 28 -2.11 -11.29 14.45
C LYS A 28 -1.06 -11.67 13.39
N TRP A 29 -0.04 -10.84 13.18
CA TRP A 29 0.92 -11.06 12.12
C TRP A 29 1.86 -12.21 12.47
N GLU A 30 2.01 -13.11 11.52
CA GLU A 30 2.91 -14.27 11.58
C GLU A 30 3.84 -14.15 10.39
N SER A 31 5.15 -14.06 10.67
CA SER A 31 6.14 -14.00 9.61
C SER A 31 6.33 -15.37 8.99
N VAL A 32 6.56 -15.38 7.68
CA VAL A 32 7.05 -16.57 6.97
C VAL A 32 8.49 -16.87 7.35
N LYS A 33 9.25 -15.86 7.77
CA LYS A 33 10.66 -15.99 8.18
C LYS A 33 10.73 -16.19 9.70
N PRO A 34 11.34 -17.30 10.18
CA PRO A 34 11.55 -17.51 11.61
C PRO A 34 12.31 -16.33 12.25
N GLY A 35 11.83 -15.84 13.39
CA GLY A 35 12.46 -14.74 14.14
C GLY A 35 12.13 -13.32 13.67
N GLU A 36 11.53 -13.15 12.49
CA GLU A 36 11.25 -11.81 11.92
C GLU A 36 9.89 -11.23 12.35
N ALA A 37 9.01 -12.03 12.95
CA ALA A 37 7.64 -11.64 13.27
C ALA A 37 7.56 -10.33 14.08
N GLU A 38 8.38 -10.15 15.11
CA GLU A 38 8.34 -8.92 15.93
C GLU A 38 8.84 -7.68 15.17
N HIS A 39 9.84 -7.85 14.29
CA HIS A 39 10.33 -6.77 13.44
C HIS A 39 9.25 -6.35 12.43
N GLU A 40 8.62 -7.32 11.75
CA GLU A 40 7.53 -7.08 10.79
C GLU A 40 6.31 -6.43 11.46
N LYS A 41 5.92 -6.90 12.65
CA LYS A 41 4.85 -6.27 13.46
C LYS A 41 5.15 -4.81 13.78
N THR A 42 6.38 -4.54 14.18
CA THR A 42 6.85 -3.18 14.49
C THR A 42 6.82 -2.30 13.26
N PHE A 43 7.28 -2.82 12.13
CA PHE A 43 7.21 -2.15 10.83
C PHE A 43 5.77 -1.79 10.44
N ILE A 44 4.83 -2.74 10.46
CA ILE A 44 3.42 -2.50 10.11
C ILE A 44 2.83 -1.38 10.97
N LYS A 45 3.06 -1.42 12.30
CA LYS A 45 2.55 -0.40 13.23
C LYS A 45 3.19 0.97 12.98
N GLY A 46 4.50 1.01 12.76
CA GLY A 46 5.24 2.25 12.48
C GLY A 46 4.77 2.90 11.18
N GLU A 47 4.68 2.11 10.12
CA GLU A 47 4.23 2.55 8.81
C GLU A 47 2.78 3.04 8.83
N ALA A 48 1.88 2.32 9.50
CA ALA A 48 0.51 2.76 9.69
C ALA A 48 0.43 4.11 10.42
N ARG A 49 1.19 4.31 11.50
CA ARG A 49 1.24 5.59 12.21
C ARG A 49 1.74 6.71 11.30
N ARG A 50 2.83 6.47 10.57
CA ARG A 50 3.46 7.44 9.66
C ARG A 50 2.46 7.93 8.62
N LEU A 51 1.83 7.00 7.91
CA LEU A 51 0.93 7.31 6.80
C LEU A 51 -0.38 7.97 7.24
N PHE A 52 -0.99 7.50 8.33
CA PHE A 52 -2.21 8.15 8.83
C PHE A 52 -1.91 9.56 9.36
N LYS A 53 -0.74 9.77 9.97
CA LYS A 53 -0.29 11.09 10.42
C LYS A 53 0.00 12.02 9.23
N GLN A 54 0.63 11.52 8.17
CA GLN A 54 0.92 12.29 6.95
C GLN A 54 -0.38 12.77 6.27
N ASN A 55 -1.41 11.92 6.24
CA ASN A 55 -2.69 12.22 5.60
C ASN A 55 -3.68 12.97 6.51
N LYS A 56 -3.31 13.34 7.74
CA LYS A 56 -4.23 13.92 8.74
C LYS A 56 -4.86 15.26 8.32
N THR A 57 -4.20 15.98 7.40
CA THR A 57 -4.60 17.32 6.93
C THR A 57 -5.47 17.27 5.67
N LEU A 58 -5.75 16.08 5.12
CA LEU A 58 -6.64 15.93 3.98
C LEU A 58 -8.06 16.37 4.35
N LYS A 59 -8.63 17.27 3.54
CA LYS A 59 -9.97 17.85 3.75
C LYS A 59 -10.96 17.45 2.66
N LYS A 60 -10.48 17.22 1.43
CA LYS A 60 -11.32 16.85 0.30
C LYS A 60 -11.80 15.41 0.48
N LYS A 61 -13.10 15.19 0.30
CA LYS A 61 -13.72 13.89 0.49
C LYS A 61 -13.11 12.84 -0.44
N GLU A 62 -12.90 13.22 -1.70
CA GLU A 62 -12.39 12.37 -2.77
C GLU A 62 -10.98 11.88 -2.45
N ASP A 63 -10.13 12.76 -1.91
CA ASP A 63 -8.77 12.42 -1.50
C ASP A 63 -8.77 11.43 -0.32
N ILE A 64 -9.67 11.63 0.65
CA ILE A 64 -9.81 10.73 1.81
C ILE A 64 -10.32 9.35 1.36
N GLU A 65 -11.30 9.30 0.46
CA GLU A 65 -11.83 8.06 -0.10
C GLU A 65 -10.79 7.29 -0.91
N MET A 66 -9.98 8.01 -1.70
CA MET A 66 -8.86 7.43 -2.43
C MET A 66 -7.81 6.85 -1.47
N LYS A 67 -7.44 7.56 -0.40
CA LYS A 67 -6.51 7.04 0.63
C LYS A 67 -7.08 5.86 1.40
N LEU A 68 -8.38 5.85 1.68
CA LEU A 68 -9.07 4.70 2.26
C LEU A 68 -9.03 3.48 1.33
N LYS A 69 -9.24 3.67 0.02
CA LYS A 69 -9.13 2.60 -0.99
C LYS A 69 -7.71 2.06 -1.07
N GLU A 70 -6.72 2.95 -1.13
CA GLU A 70 -5.30 2.61 -1.12
C GLU A 70 -4.92 1.81 0.13
N GLY A 71 -5.28 2.29 1.34
CA GLY A 71 -4.94 1.61 2.58
C GLY A 71 -5.59 0.22 2.72
N ARG A 72 -6.84 0.05 2.26
CA ARG A 72 -7.49 -1.28 2.20
C ARG A 72 -6.77 -2.22 1.25
N ALA A 73 -6.41 -1.74 0.05
CA ALA A 73 -5.66 -2.54 -0.92
C ALA A 73 -4.28 -2.96 -0.37
N ARG A 74 -3.57 -2.08 0.36
CA ARG A 74 -2.31 -2.42 1.06
C ARG A 74 -2.52 -3.56 2.04
N LEU A 75 -3.53 -3.44 2.89
CA LEU A 75 -3.81 -4.42 3.92
C LEU A 75 -4.13 -5.79 3.32
N GLU A 76 -4.99 -5.83 2.30
CA GLU A 76 -5.37 -7.05 1.60
C GLU A 76 -4.16 -7.75 0.96
N ILE A 77 -3.33 -6.99 0.24
CA ILE A 77 -2.15 -7.52 -0.43
C ILE A 77 -1.11 -8.00 0.58
N GLY A 78 -0.87 -7.23 1.64
CA GLY A 78 0.04 -7.63 2.71
C GLY A 78 -0.39 -8.96 3.34
N LEU A 79 -1.68 -9.10 3.67
CA LEU A 79 -2.23 -10.33 4.24
C LEU A 79 -2.18 -11.51 3.28
N HIS A 80 -2.51 -11.30 1.99
CA HIS A 80 -2.55 -12.36 0.99
C HIS A 80 -1.16 -12.93 0.70
N TYR A 81 -0.14 -12.08 0.59
CA TYR A 81 1.23 -12.49 0.26
C TYR A 81 2.15 -12.66 1.47
N LYS A 82 1.64 -12.42 2.69
CA LYS A 82 2.42 -12.43 3.93
C LYS A 82 3.70 -11.58 3.83
N ASN A 83 3.59 -10.43 3.17
CA ASN A 83 4.69 -9.49 3.00
C ASN A 83 4.26 -8.13 3.54
N PRO A 84 4.85 -7.65 4.65
CA PRO A 84 4.46 -6.38 5.25
C PRO A 84 5.07 -5.18 4.51
N TYR A 85 6.08 -5.42 3.67
CA TYR A 85 6.85 -4.39 3.01
C TYR A 85 6.23 -3.95 1.67
N PRO A 86 6.51 -2.72 1.24
CA PRO A 86 6.23 -2.26 -0.11
C PRO A 86 6.76 -3.22 -1.19
N ARG A 87 5.92 -3.58 -2.18
CA ARG A 87 6.38 -4.39 -3.30
C ARG A 87 7.10 -3.53 -4.34
N PRO A 88 8.35 -3.86 -4.73
CA PRO A 88 9.04 -3.18 -5.81
C PRO A 88 8.36 -3.46 -7.17
N VAL A 89 8.25 -2.44 -8.02
CA VAL A 89 7.73 -2.57 -9.38
C VAL A 89 8.88 -2.85 -10.33
N TYR A 90 8.95 -4.08 -10.86
CA TYR A 90 9.94 -4.47 -11.85
C TYR A 90 9.38 -4.34 -13.27
N ALA A 91 10.21 -3.86 -14.20
CA ALA A 91 9.95 -3.97 -15.62
C ALA A 91 10.41 -5.35 -16.12
N PRO A 92 9.62 -6.07 -16.94
CA PRO A 92 10.06 -7.34 -17.52
C PRO A 92 11.37 -7.17 -18.31
N PRO A 93 12.39 -8.04 -18.13
CA PRO A 93 13.68 -7.90 -18.81
C PRO A 93 13.57 -8.05 -20.35
N GLN A 94 12.65 -8.89 -20.82
CA GLN A 94 12.52 -9.28 -22.23
C GLN A 94 11.92 -8.19 -23.12
N THR A 95 11.17 -7.23 -22.56
CA THR A 95 10.61 -6.11 -23.33
C THR A 95 11.62 -5.01 -23.66
N LEU A 96 12.86 -5.11 -23.14
CA LEU A 96 13.92 -4.12 -23.29
C LEU A 96 15.09 -4.58 -24.17
N ALA A 97 15.06 -5.83 -24.67
CA ALA A 97 16.11 -6.34 -25.55
C ALA A 97 16.12 -5.57 -26.88
N GLY A 98 17.29 -5.11 -27.32
CA GLY A 98 17.48 -4.39 -28.61
C GLY A 98 17.04 -2.92 -28.64
N ILE A 99 16.52 -2.38 -27.53
CA ILE A 99 16.11 -0.96 -27.43
C ILE A 99 17.28 -0.10 -26.94
N ASP A 100 17.44 1.09 -27.52
CA ASP A 100 18.38 2.13 -27.07
C ASP A 100 18.19 2.47 -25.57
N GLU A 101 19.27 2.79 -24.84
CA GLU A 101 19.22 3.04 -23.39
C GLU A 101 18.25 4.17 -22.98
N ASN A 102 18.10 5.23 -23.79
CA ASN A 102 17.16 6.30 -23.48
C ASN A 102 15.71 5.83 -23.62
N LYS A 103 15.42 5.05 -24.66
CA LYS A 103 14.09 4.46 -24.88
C LYS A 103 13.78 3.38 -23.84
N LYS A 104 14.77 2.60 -23.40
CA LYS A 104 14.64 1.65 -22.28
C LYS A 104 14.28 2.37 -20.99
N LYS A 105 14.93 3.51 -20.69
CA LYS A 105 14.63 4.32 -19.50
C LYS A 105 13.18 4.82 -19.52
N LEU A 106 12.74 5.42 -20.63
CA LEU A 106 11.36 5.88 -20.80
C LEU A 106 10.33 4.75 -20.68
N TYR A 107 10.62 3.58 -21.25
CA TYR A 107 9.73 2.42 -21.15
C TYR A 107 9.66 1.87 -19.71
N ARG A 108 10.79 1.81 -18.99
CA ARG A 108 10.81 1.46 -17.56
C ARG A 108 9.99 2.46 -16.74
N GLU A 109 10.11 3.75 -17.01
CA GLU A 109 9.32 4.80 -16.34
C GLU A 109 7.82 4.66 -16.62
N LYS A 110 7.44 4.39 -17.88
CA LYS A 110 6.06 4.14 -18.29
C LYS A 110 5.49 2.88 -17.64
N LEU A 111 6.23 1.77 -17.64
CA LEU A 111 5.82 0.54 -16.95
C LEU A 111 5.67 0.75 -15.44
N LYS A 112 6.56 1.52 -14.81
CA LYS A 112 6.43 1.90 -13.40
C LYS A 112 5.22 2.79 -13.12
N ARG A 113 4.75 3.55 -14.11
CA ARG A 113 3.56 4.39 -14.02
C ARG A 113 2.28 3.55 -14.20
N ASP A 114 2.24 2.77 -15.27
CA ASP A 114 1.04 2.08 -15.73
C ASP A 114 0.81 0.77 -14.95
N GLY A 115 1.88 0.07 -14.57
CA GLY A 115 1.83 -1.12 -13.71
C GLY A 115 1.78 -0.80 -12.22
N LYS A 116 1.59 0.47 -11.85
CA LYS A 116 1.57 0.92 -10.47
C LYS A 116 0.28 0.42 -9.78
N PRO A 117 0.39 -0.46 -8.78
CA PRO A 117 -0.74 -0.76 -7.91
C PRO A 117 -1.26 0.51 -7.24
N ILE A 118 -2.56 0.57 -7.01
CA ILE A 118 -3.28 1.68 -6.37
C ILE A 118 -2.60 2.18 -5.08
N TYR A 119 -1.90 1.30 -4.36
CA TYR A 119 -1.30 1.62 -3.08
C TYR A 119 0.14 2.14 -3.09
N ILE A 120 0.73 2.38 -4.26
CA ILE A 120 2.13 2.84 -4.33
C ILE A 120 2.28 4.34 -4.09
N ASP A 121 1.21 5.14 -4.15
CA ASP A 121 1.30 6.58 -3.91
C ASP A 121 1.89 6.90 -2.54
N SER A 122 1.55 6.13 -1.52
CA SER A 122 2.05 6.27 -0.15
C SER A 122 3.52 5.84 0.09
N ILE A 123 4.23 5.30 -0.90
CA ILE A 123 5.64 4.85 -0.76
C ILE A 123 6.63 5.92 -1.22
N ARG A 124 6.24 6.83 -2.12
CA ARG A 124 7.18 7.75 -2.81
C ARG A 124 7.53 9.03 -2.05
N ASP A 125 6.93 9.26 -0.89
CA ASP A 125 7.12 10.51 -0.11
C ASP A 125 8.32 10.44 0.87
N GLU A 126 9.35 9.63 0.55
CA GLU A 126 10.66 9.56 1.23
C GLU A 126 11.77 9.95 0.25
#